data_AF-A0A929ZEC4-F1
#
_entry.id   AF-A0A929ZEC4-F1
#
_cell.length_a   1.000
_cell.length_b   1.000
_cell.length_c   1.000
_cell.angle_alpha   90.00
_cell.angle_beta   90.00
_cell.angle_gamma   90.00
#
_symmetry.space_group_name_H-M   'P 1'
#
loop_
_entity.id
_entity.type
_entity.pdbx_description
1 polymer ?
#
loop_
_entity_poly.entity_id
_entity_poly.type
_entity_poly.pdbx_seq_one_letter_code
_entity_poly.pdbx_strand_id
1 'polypeptide(L)'
;MKYLRNQDVLREILLSFVIGVICSLVTYPVIGGYAILFLLLALVLAAVHYYFSIKRYQQIAQLSLSLDKVLHGNAIQIDDQYEGELSILSDEISKMIIKLNEQTELLQKDKVRLTNAIADIFHQMRTPLTSINLSLTVLNDEHLSNDKALYYRRDIKKQLEKLQWLIETLLKMSKIDAKTAIFHRHEILAKDILTKAIEPFAIPMELKEQKCVLNCSNEKMFVDEQ
;
A
#
# COMPACT_ATOMS: atom_id res chain seq x y z
N MET A 1 -30.10 -1.17 -29.82
CA MET A 1 -29.83 -2.51 -30.40
C MET A 1 -28.36 -2.91 -30.21
N LYS A 2 -28.00 -3.47 -29.05
CA LYS A 2 -26.64 -4.02 -28.78
C LYS A 2 -26.67 -5.44 -28.18
N TYR A 3 -27.88 -6.04 -28.12
CA TYR A 3 -28.16 -7.30 -27.43
C TYR A 3 -27.85 -8.55 -28.26
N LEU A 4 -27.68 -8.42 -29.58
CA LEU A 4 -27.32 -9.53 -30.48
C LEU A 4 -25.81 -9.82 -30.53
N ARG A 5 -24.98 -9.15 -29.70
CA ARG A 5 -23.52 -9.31 -29.74
C ARG A 5 -22.98 -10.39 -28.81
N ASN A 6 -23.82 -11.18 -28.15
CA ASN A 6 -23.34 -12.34 -27.42
C ASN A 6 -23.62 -13.60 -28.23
N GLN A 7 -22.66 -13.97 -29.07
CA GLN A 7 -22.74 -15.17 -29.92
C GLN A 7 -22.94 -16.43 -29.08
N ASP A 8 -22.51 -16.42 -27.82
CA ASP A 8 -22.59 -17.58 -26.93
C ASP A 8 -24.02 -17.88 -26.49
N VAL A 9 -24.81 -16.86 -26.13
CA VAL A 9 -26.24 -17.05 -25.78
C VAL A 9 -27.03 -17.54 -27.00
N LEU A 10 -26.73 -17.01 -28.18
CA LEU A 10 -27.38 -17.43 -29.43
C LEU A 10 -27.00 -18.88 -29.80
N ARG A 11 -25.75 -19.28 -29.55
CA ARG A 11 -25.27 -20.67 -29.68
C ARG A 11 -25.93 -21.61 -28.67
N GLU A 12 -26.07 -21.22 -27.40
CA GLU A 12 -26.75 -22.03 -26.37
C GLU A 12 -28.24 -22.26 -26.71
N ILE A 13 -28.91 -21.25 -27.24
CA ILE A 13 -30.30 -21.38 -27.71
C ILE A 13 -30.37 -22.29 -28.94
N LEU A 14 -29.49 -22.12 -29.92
CA LEU A 14 -29.46 -22.98 -31.10
C LEU A 14 -29.17 -24.44 -30.71
N LEU A 15 -28.24 -24.69 -29.80
CA LEU A 15 -27.91 -26.01 -29.31
C LEU A 15 -29.10 -26.64 -28.55
N SER A 16 -29.73 -25.91 -27.63
CA SER A 16 -30.90 -26.41 -26.91
C SER A 16 -32.10 -26.68 -27.82
N PHE A 17 -32.32 -25.84 -28.83
CA PHE A 17 -33.34 -26.07 -29.86
C PHE A 17 -33.04 -27.32 -30.71
N VAL A 18 -31.80 -27.47 -31.19
CA VAL A 18 -31.37 -28.64 -31.98
C VAL A 18 -31.51 -29.93 -31.17
N ILE A 19 -31.09 -29.94 -29.89
CA ILE A 19 -31.27 -31.08 -28.98
C ILE A 19 -32.75 -31.40 -28.79
N GLY A 20 -33.60 -30.39 -28.60
CA GLY A 20 -35.06 -30.57 -28.48
C GLY A 20 -35.69 -31.18 -29.73
N VAL A 21 -35.25 -30.77 -30.92
CA VAL A 21 -35.72 -31.32 -32.20
C VAL A 21 -35.25 -32.77 -32.37
N ILE A 22 -34.00 -33.08 -32.07
CA ILE A 22 -33.46 -34.44 -32.16
C ILE A 22 -34.20 -35.38 -31.18
N CYS A 23 -34.42 -34.97 -29.93
CA CYS A 23 -35.17 -35.76 -28.95
C CYS A 23 -36.63 -36.00 -29.37
N SER A 24 -37.29 -35.02 -29.99
CA SER A 24 -38.67 -35.21 -30.47
C SER A 24 -38.76 -36.15 -31.69
N LEU A 25 -37.77 -36.12 -32.59
CA LEU A 25 -37.69 -37.06 -33.72
C LEU A 25 -37.41 -38.50 -33.29
N VAL A 26 -36.54 -38.70 -32.29
CA VAL A 26 -36.20 -40.04 -31.77
C VAL A 26 -37.36 -40.67 -30.99
N THR A 27 -38.19 -39.87 -30.32
CA THR A 27 -39.34 -40.36 -29.53
C THR A 27 -40.60 -40.58 -30.37
N TYR A 28 -40.69 -39.95 -31.55
CA TYR A 28 -41.79 -40.11 -32.50
C TYR A 28 -42.17 -41.57 -32.83
N PRO A 29 -41.22 -42.48 -33.17
CA PRO A 29 -41.55 -43.88 -33.47
C PRO A 29 -42.00 -44.72 -32.26
N VAL A 30 -41.72 -44.26 -31.03
CA VAL A 30 -42.01 -45.02 -29.79
C VAL A 30 -43.35 -44.61 -29.16
N ILE A 31 -43.72 -43.33 -29.25
CA ILE A 31 -44.82 -42.74 -28.45
C ILE A 31 -45.91 -42.10 -29.34
N GLY A 32 -45.69 -41.92 -30.65
CA GLY A 32 -46.71 -41.38 -31.57
C GLY A 32 -47.06 -39.91 -31.33
N GLY A 33 -48.36 -39.56 -31.29
CA GLY A 33 -48.89 -38.18 -31.31
C GLY A 33 -48.46 -37.25 -30.15
N TYR A 34 -47.86 -37.80 -29.08
CA TYR A 34 -47.35 -37.00 -27.96
C TYR A 34 -46.05 -36.24 -28.27
N ALA A 35 -45.42 -36.48 -29.44
CA ALA A 35 -44.24 -35.74 -29.89
C ALA A 35 -44.47 -34.22 -29.95
N ILE A 36 -45.69 -33.78 -30.29
CA ILE A 36 -46.07 -32.36 -30.36
C ILE A 36 -46.06 -31.72 -28.97
N LEU A 37 -46.54 -32.43 -27.94
CA LEU A 37 -46.50 -31.97 -26.55
C LEU A 37 -45.06 -31.84 -26.06
N PHE A 38 -44.17 -32.76 -26.44
CA PHE A 38 -42.76 -32.71 -26.10
C PHE A 38 -42.05 -31.51 -26.76
N LEU A 39 -42.38 -31.21 -28.02
CA LEU A 39 -41.86 -30.06 -28.74
C LEU A 39 -42.34 -28.74 -28.10
N LEU A 40 -43.62 -28.65 -27.73
CA LEU A 40 -44.17 -27.50 -27.02
C LEU A 40 -43.48 -27.28 -25.66
N LEU A 41 -43.27 -28.35 -24.89
CA LEU A 41 -42.57 -28.27 -23.60
C LEU A 41 -41.13 -27.79 -23.78
N ALA A 42 -40.42 -28.32 -24.79
CA ALA A 42 -39.05 -27.89 -25.11
C ALA A 42 -39.00 -26.40 -25.49
N LEU A 43 -39.97 -25.91 -26.26
CA LEU A 43 -40.06 -24.50 -26.64
C LEU A 43 -40.31 -23.60 -25.42
N VAL A 44 -41.18 -24.01 -24.50
CA VAL A 44 -41.45 -23.26 -23.25
C VAL A 44 -40.19 -23.21 -22.38
N LEU A 45 -39.50 -24.33 -22.19
CA LEU A 45 -38.25 -24.37 -21.41
C LEU A 45 -37.16 -23.49 -22.04
N ALA A 46 -37.02 -23.52 -23.37
CA ALA A 46 -36.08 -22.65 -24.09
C ALA A 46 -36.43 -21.16 -23.94
N ALA A 47 -37.72 -20.80 -24.01
CA ALA A 47 -38.17 -19.42 -23.81
C ALA A 47 -37.90 -18.92 -22.38
N VAL A 48 -38.15 -19.75 -21.37
CA VAL A 48 -37.84 -19.43 -19.97
C VAL A 48 -36.33 -19.25 -19.79
N HIS A 49 -35.52 -20.18 -20.29
CA HIS A 49 -34.06 -20.09 -20.21
C HIS A 49 -33.52 -18.83 -20.92
N TYR A 50 -34.10 -18.49 -22.07
CA TYR A 50 -33.75 -17.28 -22.82
C TYR A 50 -34.03 -16.01 -22.01
N TYR A 51 -35.21 -15.93 -21.37
CA TYR A 51 -35.58 -14.80 -20.53
C TYR A 51 -34.61 -14.61 -19.36
N PHE A 52 -34.30 -15.68 -18.62
CA PHE A 52 -33.34 -15.63 -17.52
C PHE A 52 -31.93 -15.24 -17.99
N SER A 53 -31.49 -15.74 -19.15
CA SER A 53 -30.18 -15.43 -19.72
C SER A 53 -30.04 -13.95 -20.09
N ILE A 54 -31.09 -13.35 -20.67
CA ILE A 54 -31.11 -11.90 -20.95
C ILE A 54 -31.03 -11.09 -19.66
N LYS A 55 -31.84 -11.43 -18.65
CA LYS A 55 -31.86 -10.72 -17.35
C LYS A 55 -30.47 -10.74 -16.71
N ARG A 56 -29.84 -11.91 -16.65
CA ARG A 56 -28.48 -12.07 -16.11
C ARG A 56 -27.45 -11.23 -16.87
N TYR A 57 -27.50 -11.24 -18.20
CA TYR A 57 -26.56 -10.45 -19.01
C TYR A 57 -26.75 -8.94 -18.84
N GLN A 58 -27.99 -8.48 -18.68
CA GLN A 58 -28.29 -7.08 -18.38
C GLN A 58 -27.71 -6.66 -17.03
N GLN A 59 -27.87 -7.49 -15.99
CA GLN A 59 -27.29 -7.22 -14.68
C GLN A 59 -25.76 -7.17 -14.72
N ILE A 60 -25.10 -8.07 -15.45
CA ILE A 60 -23.63 -8.04 -15.65
C ILE A 60 -23.20 -6.75 -16.36
N ALA A 61 -23.94 -6.33 -17.39
CA ALA A 61 -23.66 -5.09 -18.10
C ALA A 61 -23.82 -3.86 -17.19
N GLN A 62 -24.83 -3.85 -16.32
CA GLN A 62 -25.02 -2.79 -15.31
C GLN A 62 -23.88 -2.78 -14.29
N LEU A 63 -23.47 -3.94 -13.78
CA LEU A 63 -22.34 -4.05 -12.86
C LEU A 63 -21.05 -3.52 -13.51
N SER A 64 -20.79 -3.88 -14.76
CA SER A 64 -19.64 -3.38 -15.51
C SER A 64 -19.68 -1.86 -15.70
N LEU A 65 -20.85 -1.27 -15.95
CA LEU A 65 -21.01 0.18 -16.07
C LEU A 65 -20.82 0.89 -14.72
N SER A 66 -21.32 0.30 -13.63
CA SER A 66 -21.12 0.84 -12.28
C SER A 66 -19.65 0.79 -11.89
N LEU A 67 -18.95 -0.31 -12.18
CA LEU A 67 -17.50 -0.42 -11.96
C LEU A 67 -16.72 0.61 -12.78
N ASP A 68 -17.07 0.81 -14.05
CA ASP A 68 -16.43 1.82 -14.91
C ASP A 68 -16.60 3.24 -14.34
N LYS A 69 -17.77 3.56 -13.79
CA LYS A 69 -17.98 4.84 -13.11
C LYS A 69 -17.10 4.99 -11.87
N VAL A 70 -16.93 3.94 -11.07
CA VAL A 70 -16.04 3.96 -9.90
C VAL A 70 -14.60 4.17 -10.32
N LEU A 71 -14.14 3.46 -11.36
CA LEU A 71 -12.78 3.60 -11.89
C LEU A 71 -12.48 5.01 -12.41
N HIS A 72 -13.47 5.69 -12.97
CA HIS A 72 -13.34 7.07 -13.44
C HIS A 72 -13.64 8.12 -12.35
N GLY A 73 -13.86 7.71 -11.10
CA GLY A 73 -14.11 8.62 -9.96
C GLY A 73 -15.50 9.26 -9.95
N ASN A 74 -16.42 8.76 -10.78
CA ASN A 74 -17.78 9.30 -10.91
C ASN A 74 -18.78 8.65 -9.94
N ALA A 75 -18.38 7.59 -9.24
CA ALA A 75 -19.17 6.92 -8.21
C ALA A 75 -18.24 6.34 -7.14
N ILE A 76 -18.71 6.23 -5.90
CA ILE A 76 -17.93 5.69 -4.76
C ILE A 76 -18.31 4.23 -4.49
N GLN A 77 -19.48 3.78 -4.97
CA GLN A 77 -20.05 2.48 -4.67
C GLN A 77 -20.73 1.88 -5.90
N ILE A 78 -20.80 0.54 -5.89
CA ILE A 78 -21.58 -0.25 -6.84
C ILE A 78 -23.01 -0.36 -6.32
N ASP A 79 -24.00 -0.32 -7.22
CA ASP A 79 -25.42 -0.47 -6.88
C ASP A 79 -25.74 -1.89 -6.41
N ASP A 80 -26.53 -2.05 -5.33
CA ASP A 80 -26.75 -3.33 -4.64
C ASP A 80 -27.95 -4.15 -5.17
N GLN A 81 -28.42 -3.85 -6.38
CA GLN A 81 -29.65 -4.45 -6.93
C GLN A 81 -29.43 -5.78 -7.67
N TYR A 82 -28.46 -6.59 -7.22
CA TYR A 82 -28.16 -7.90 -7.83
C TYR A 82 -28.66 -9.05 -6.96
N GLU A 83 -29.08 -10.14 -7.60
CA GLU A 83 -29.54 -11.36 -6.93
C GLU A 83 -28.57 -12.53 -7.21
N GLY A 84 -28.51 -13.49 -6.29
CA GLY A 84 -27.69 -14.70 -6.45
C GLY A 84 -26.18 -14.42 -6.42
N GLU A 85 -25.42 -15.18 -7.22
CA GLU A 85 -23.95 -15.09 -7.27
C GLU A 85 -23.43 -13.70 -7.67
N LEU A 86 -24.21 -12.95 -8.45
CA LEU A 86 -23.82 -11.62 -8.89
C LEU A 86 -23.87 -10.60 -7.73
N SER A 87 -24.73 -10.82 -6.73
CA SER A 87 -24.77 -10.04 -5.50
C SER A 87 -23.49 -10.22 -4.68
N ILE A 88 -23.06 -11.47 -4.54
CA ILE A 88 -21.81 -11.82 -3.84
C ILE A 88 -20.61 -11.20 -4.55
N LEU A 89 -20.57 -11.29 -5.89
CA LEU A 89 -19.51 -10.66 -6.68
C LEU A 89 -19.49 -9.14 -6.52
N SER A 90 -20.66 -8.49 -6.54
CA SER A 90 -20.79 -7.05 -6.33
C SER A 90 -20.25 -6.62 -4.96
N ASP A 91 -20.62 -7.34 -3.89
CA ASP A 91 -20.14 -7.10 -2.53
C ASP A 91 -18.61 -7.26 -2.43
N GLU A 92 -18.06 -8.33 -3.03
CA GLU A 92 -16.61 -8.58 -2.99
C GLU A 92 -15.81 -7.51 -3.75
N ILE A 93 -16.34 -7.03 -4.89
CA ILE A 93 -15.76 -5.89 -5.62
C ILE A 93 -15.86 -4.61 -4.78
N SER A 94 -17.00 -4.36 -4.12
CA SER A 94 -17.18 -3.21 -3.23
C SER A 94 -16.17 -3.20 -2.08
N LYS A 95 -15.94 -4.35 -1.42
CA LYS A 95 -14.87 -4.49 -0.40
C LYS A 95 -13.49 -4.19 -0.97
N MET A 96 -13.21 -4.65 -2.19
CA MET A 96 -11.93 -4.37 -2.86
C MET A 96 -11.77 -2.87 -3.12
N ILE A 97 -12.82 -2.18 -3.58
CA ILE A 97 -12.82 -0.72 -3.79
C ILE A 97 -12.52 0.02 -2.48
N ILE A 98 -13.19 -0.36 -1.38
CA ILE A 98 -12.95 0.24 -0.05
C ILE A 98 -11.49 0.06 0.35
N LYS A 99 -10.95 -1.16 0.24
CA LYS A 99 -9.56 -1.45 0.58
C LYS A 99 -8.56 -0.68 -0.29
N LEU A 100 -8.82 -0.51 -1.58
CA LEU A 100 -7.99 0.29 -2.48
C LEU A 100 -8.00 1.77 -2.10
N ASN A 101 -9.17 2.30 -1.71
CA ASN A 101 -9.29 3.68 -1.25
C ASN A 101 -8.53 3.90 0.06
N GLU A 102 -8.67 2.99 1.03
CA GLU A 102 -7.90 3.01 2.28
C GLU A 102 -6.39 2.97 2.02
N GLN A 103 -5.94 2.09 1.12
CA GLN A 103 -4.53 2.01 0.73
C GLN A 103 -4.05 3.30 0.05
N THR A 104 -4.87 3.91 -0.79
CA THR A 104 -4.56 5.18 -1.45
C THR A 104 -4.42 6.31 -0.43
N GLU A 105 -5.33 6.39 0.55
CA GLU A 105 -5.25 7.39 1.63
C GLU A 105 -3.99 7.19 2.48
N LEU A 106 -3.65 5.95 2.83
CA LEU A 106 -2.43 5.61 3.57
C LEU A 106 -1.18 6.02 2.78
N LEU A 107 -1.11 5.67 1.49
CA LEU A 107 -0.01 6.05 0.61
C LEU A 107 0.14 7.58 0.51
N GLN A 108 -0.97 8.31 0.44
CA GLN A 108 -0.93 9.77 0.42
C GLN A 108 -0.41 10.35 1.75
N LYS A 109 -0.85 9.81 2.89
CA LYS A 109 -0.32 10.19 4.21
C LYS A 109 1.17 9.91 4.33
N ASP A 110 1.63 8.75 3.88
CA ASP A 110 3.05 8.38 3.93
C ASP A 110 3.90 9.25 3.00
N LYS A 111 3.39 9.60 1.81
CA LYS A 111 4.04 10.57 0.92
C LYS A 111 4.22 11.94 1.58
N VAL A 112 3.18 12.43 2.27
CA VAL A 112 3.26 13.71 2.99
C VAL A 112 4.25 13.63 4.15
N ARG A 113 4.22 12.56 4.95
CA ARG A 113 5.17 12.32 6.04
C ARG A 113 6.61 12.31 5.55
N LEU A 114 6.89 11.58 4.47
CA LEU A 114 8.22 11.52 3.86
C LEU A 114 8.67 12.91 3.38
N THR A 115 7.79 13.64 2.69
CA THR A 115 8.10 14.98 2.20
C THR A 115 8.43 15.94 3.34
N ASN A 116 7.66 15.89 4.43
CA ASN A 116 7.90 16.71 5.62
C ASN A 116 9.22 16.33 6.30
N ALA A 117 9.50 15.03 6.49
CA ALA A 117 10.75 14.58 7.09
C ALA A 117 11.98 15.04 6.27
N ILE A 118 11.90 14.97 4.95
CA ILE A 118 12.94 15.48 4.05
C ILE A 118 13.11 17.00 4.21
N ALA A 119 12.00 17.76 4.23
CA ALA A 119 12.03 19.20 4.42
C ALA A 119 12.68 19.59 5.76
N ASP A 120 12.33 18.90 6.85
CA ASP A 120 12.90 19.13 8.18
C ASP A 120 14.42 18.89 8.19
N ILE A 121 14.90 17.83 7.53
CA ILE A 121 16.33 17.55 7.44
C ILE A 121 17.04 18.64 6.64
N PHE A 122 16.47 19.09 5.52
CA PHE A 122 17.04 20.21 4.76
C PHE A 122 17.11 21.49 5.60
N HIS A 123 16.08 21.79 6.40
CA HIS A 123 16.11 22.90 7.35
C HIS A 123 17.25 22.74 8.36
N GLN A 124 17.42 21.54 8.93
CA GLN A 124 18.50 21.23 9.87
C GLN A 124 19.89 21.32 9.24
N MET A 125 20.04 21.07 7.94
CA MET A 125 21.30 21.21 7.20
C MET A 125 21.65 22.67 6.87
N ARG A 126 20.65 23.54 6.66
CA ARG A 126 20.89 24.96 6.34
C ARG A 126 21.63 25.69 7.47
N THR A 127 21.34 25.36 8.73
CA THR A 127 21.96 25.99 9.91
C THR A 127 23.48 25.74 10.00
N PRO A 128 23.99 24.49 10.03
CA PRO A 128 25.43 24.24 10.04
C PRO A 128 26.12 24.77 8.77
N LEU A 129 25.45 24.71 7.60
CA LEU A 129 25.99 25.28 6.36
C LEU A 129 26.19 26.79 6.45
N THR A 130 25.22 27.51 7.02
CA THR A 130 25.32 28.96 7.25
C THR A 130 26.46 29.28 8.22
N SER A 131 26.60 28.49 9.30
CA SER A 131 27.70 28.63 10.25
C SER A 131 29.05 28.42 9.57
N ILE A 132 29.18 27.40 8.71
CA ILE A 132 30.41 27.13 7.94
C ILE A 132 30.73 28.33 7.05
N ASN A 133 29.77 28.88 6.31
CA ASN A 133 29.99 30.04 5.45
C ASN A 133 30.43 31.28 6.25
N LEU A 134 29.86 31.51 7.43
CA LEU A 134 30.27 32.59 8.32
C LEU A 134 31.72 32.38 8.81
N SER A 135 32.03 31.17 9.30
CA SER A 135 33.36 30.80 9.77
C SER A 135 34.41 30.92 8.65
N LEU A 136 34.06 30.56 7.40
CA LEU A 136 34.91 30.76 6.22
C LEU A 136 35.10 32.24 5.88
N THR A 137 34.05 33.06 6.00
CA THR A 137 34.15 34.51 5.77
C THR A 137 35.13 35.15 6.75
N VAL A 138 35.08 34.76 8.03
CA VAL A 138 36.02 35.25 9.05
C VAL A 138 37.45 34.76 8.80
N LEU A 139 37.61 33.51 8.32
CA LEU A 139 38.92 32.95 7.99
C LEU A 139 39.60 33.62 6.79
N ASN A 140 38.87 34.33 5.94
CA ASN A 140 39.41 35.07 4.80
C ASN A 140 39.93 36.47 5.17
N ASP A 141 39.80 36.90 6.44
CA ASP A 141 40.36 38.15 6.93
C ASP A 141 41.89 38.04 7.12
N GLU A 142 42.66 38.86 6.40
CA GLU A 142 44.12 38.88 6.44
C GLU A 142 44.71 39.30 7.80
N HIS A 143 43.91 39.94 8.66
CA HIS A 143 44.33 40.39 9.99
C HIS A 143 43.96 39.42 11.12
N LEU A 144 43.49 38.21 10.79
CA LEU A 144 43.06 37.23 11.78
C LEU A 144 44.25 36.58 12.52
N SER A 145 44.21 36.60 13.85
CA SER A 145 45.19 35.88 14.67
C SER A 145 45.11 34.35 14.45
N ASN A 146 46.27 33.68 14.50
CA ASN A 146 46.40 32.25 14.25
C ASN A 146 45.55 31.39 15.22
N ASP A 147 45.42 31.82 16.48
CA ASP A 147 44.56 31.13 17.47
C ASP A 147 43.08 31.19 17.10
N LYS A 148 42.61 32.33 16.59
CA LYS A 148 41.23 32.47 16.09
C LYS A 148 41.03 31.65 14.82
N ALA A 149 42.00 31.62 13.92
CA ALA A 149 41.94 30.79 12.72
C ALA A 149 41.82 29.30 13.06
N LEU A 150 42.56 28.82 14.06
CA LEU A 150 42.47 27.45 14.55
C LEU A 150 41.09 27.14 15.14
N TYR A 151 40.51 28.09 15.89
CA TYR A 151 39.15 27.98 16.44
C TYR A 151 38.10 27.81 15.34
N TYR A 152 38.07 28.69 14.34
CA TYR A 152 37.08 28.61 13.26
C TYR A 152 37.26 27.36 12.38
N ARG A 153 38.49 26.90 12.16
CA ARG A 153 38.75 25.61 11.49
C ARG A 153 38.17 24.43 12.27
N ARG A 154 38.31 24.42 13.60
CA ARG A 154 37.69 23.40 14.46
C ARG A 154 36.17 23.49 14.45
N ASP A 155 35.62 24.70 14.43
CA ASP A 155 34.17 24.93 14.32
C ASP A 155 33.60 24.38 13.01
N ILE A 156 34.23 24.68 11.87
CA ILE A 156 33.85 24.13 10.56
C ILE A 156 33.87 22.60 10.59
N LYS A 157 34.92 22.00 11.16
CA LYS A 157 35.01 20.54 11.29
C LYS A 157 33.84 19.95 12.08
N LYS A 158 33.49 20.56 13.23
CA LYS A 158 32.33 20.13 14.03
C LYS A 158 31.01 20.24 13.25
N GLN A 159 30.83 21.31 12.49
CA GLN A 159 29.61 21.51 11.70
C GLN A 159 29.51 20.50 10.53
N LEU A 160 30.65 20.14 9.91
CA LEU A 160 30.70 19.08 8.91
C LEU A 160 30.39 17.69 9.50
N GLU A 161 30.94 17.36 10.67
CA GLU A 161 30.62 16.11 11.39
C GLU A 161 29.12 16.03 11.71
N LYS A 162 28.51 17.14 12.14
CA LYS A 162 27.06 17.22 12.37
C LYS A 162 26.26 16.98 11.09
N LEU A 163 26.69 17.56 9.97
CA LEU A 163 26.03 17.37 8.67
C LEU A 163 26.13 15.92 8.19
N GLN A 164 27.29 15.29 8.36
CA GLN A 164 27.49 13.87 8.07
C GLN A 164 26.57 12.99 8.91
N TRP A 165 26.48 13.24 10.22
CA TRP A 165 25.60 12.50 11.12
C TRP A 165 24.11 12.62 10.72
N LEU A 166 23.66 13.81 10.29
CA LEU A 166 22.30 14.00 9.78
C LEU A 166 22.03 13.18 8.52
N ILE A 167 22.97 13.15 7.58
CA ILE A 167 22.87 12.37 6.34
C ILE A 167 22.84 10.87 6.64
N GLU A 168 23.72 10.40 7.51
CA GLU A 168 23.76 8.98 7.92
C GLU A 168 22.46 8.56 8.60
N THR A 169 21.90 9.42 9.46
CA THR A 169 20.62 9.17 10.13
C THR A 169 19.48 9.08 9.12
N LEU A 170 19.43 9.99 8.14
CA LEU A 170 18.44 9.94 7.07
C LEU A 170 18.53 8.66 6.24
N LEU A 171 19.75 8.23 5.88
CA LEU A 171 19.98 7.00 5.13
C LEU A 171 19.54 5.76 5.91
N LYS A 172 19.85 5.71 7.22
CA LYS A 172 19.40 4.61 8.09
C LYS A 172 17.88 4.56 8.18
N MET A 173 17.23 5.71 8.41
CA MET A 173 15.77 5.80 8.45
C MET A 173 15.14 5.35 7.12
N SER A 174 15.67 5.81 5.99
CA SER A 174 15.22 5.40 4.67
C SER A 174 15.35 3.89 4.43
N LYS A 175 16.45 3.26 4.87
CA LYS A 175 16.63 1.80 4.77
C LYS A 175 15.61 1.03 5.61
N ILE A 176 15.25 1.55 6.78
CA ILE A 176 14.23 0.98 7.68
C ILE A 176 12.85 1.10 7.04
N ASP A 177 12.49 2.28 6.55
CA ASP A 177 11.20 2.52 5.88
C ASP A 177 11.02 1.66 4.62
N ALA A 178 12.10 1.50 3.84
CA ALA A 178 12.11 0.64 2.66
C ALA A 178 12.11 -0.87 2.98
N LYS A 179 12.14 -1.27 4.26
CA LYS A 179 12.29 -2.66 4.74
C LYS A 179 13.52 -3.38 4.16
N THR A 180 14.53 -2.62 3.74
CA THR A 180 15.83 -3.11 3.23
C THR A 180 16.91 -3.16 4.30
N ALA A 181 16.59 -2.65 5.49
CA ALA A 181 17.40 -2.77 6.69
C ALA A 181 17.65 -4.24 7.03
N ILE A 182 18.91 -4.68 6.93
CA ILE A 182 19.33 -5.97 7.46
C ILE A 182 19.72 -5.75 8.92
N PHE A 183 19.03 -6.45 9.81
CA PHE A 183 19.34 -6.42 11.23
C PHE A 183 20.03 -7.72 11.60
N HIS A 184 21.19 -7.60 12.23
CA HIS A 184 21.92 -8.74 12.77
C HIS A 184 21.61 -8.89 14.25
N ARG A 185 20.94 -9.99 14.58
CA ARG A 185 20.51 -10.30 15.93
C ARG A 185 21.68 -10.83 16.75
N HIS A 186 22.06 -10.09 17.79
CA HIS A 186 23.12 -10.49 18.72
C HIS A 186 22.63 -10.45 20.16
N GLU A 187 23.20 -11.33 20.99
CA GLU A 187 22.92 -11.40 22.42
C GLU A 187 23.82 -10.40 23.16
N ILE A 188 23.23 -9.44 23.87
CA ILE A 188 23.95 -8.44 24.66
C ILE A 188 23.34 -8.32 26.07
N LEU A 189 24.15 -7.93 27.05
CA LEU A 189 23.66 -7.70 28.41
C LEU A 189 22.94 -6.36 28.50
N ALA A 190 21.76 -6.34 29.14
CA ALA A 190 21.00 -5.11 29.36
C ALA A 190 21.84 -4.02 30.06
N LYS A 191 22.72 -4.42 30.98
CA LYS A 191 23.66 -3.54 31.67
C LYS A 191 24.62 -2.82 30.73
N ASP A 192 25.11 -3.49 29.67
CA ASP A 192 26.07 -2.90 28.74
C ASP A 192 25.42 -1.82 27.89
N ILE A 193 24.17 -2.03 27.46
CA ILE A 193 23.36 -1.01 26.76
C ILE A 193 23.21 0.23 27.62
N LEU A 194 22.76 0.05 28.87
CA LEU A 194 22.51 1.15 29.79
C LEU A 194 23.79 1.92 30.12
N THR A 195 24.91 1.22 30.30
CA THR A 195 26.21 1.84 30.56
C THR A 195 26.64 2.70 29.37
N LYS A 196 26.53 2.16 28.14
CA LYS A 196 26.86 2.87 26.90
C LYS A 196 25.92 4.05 26.63
N ALA A 197 24.65 3.95 27.03
CA ALA A 197 23.68 5.04 26.90
C ALA A 197 23.93 6.20 27.87
N ILE A 198 24.50 5.93 29.05
CA ILE A 198 24.80 6.94 30.07
C ILE A 198 26.17 7.61 29.85
N GLU A 199 27.09 6.93 29.17
CA GLU A 199 28.45 7.41 28.90
C GLU A 199 28.52 8.85 28.33
N PRO A 200 27.68 9.26 27.34
CA PRO A 200 27.68 10.64 26.85
C PRO A 200 27.26 11.68 27.89
N PHE A 201 26.53 11.27 28.93
CA PHE A 201 26.02 12.12 30.00
C PHE A 201 26.93 12.15 31.23
N ALA A 202 27.95 11.30 31.30
CA ALA A 202 28.84 11.20 32.47
C ALA A 202 29.49 12.56 32.80
N ILE A 203 30.07 13.24 31.81
CA ILE A 203 30.72 14.55 31.99
C ILE A 203 29.70 15.64 32.40
N PRO A 204 28.55 15.83 31.71
CA PRO A 204 27.51 16.75 32.16
C PRO A 204 26.97 16.49 33.56
N MET A 205 26.84 15.21 33.97
CA MET A 205 26.35 14.84 35.29
C MET A 205 27.36 15.17 36.39
N GLU A 206 28.65 14.92 36.13
CA GLU A 206 29.73 15.28 37.06
C GLU A 206 29.82 16.79 37.26
N LEU A 207 29.75 17.57 36.17
CA LEU A 207 29.74 19.05 36.23
C LEU A 207 28.53 19.63 36.98
N LYS A 208 27.43 18.87 37.09
CA LYS A 208 26.21 19.27 37.80
C LYS A 208 26.05 18.57 39.15
N GLU A 209 27.06 17.84 39.62
CA GLU A 209 27.05 17.07 40.87
C GLU A 209 25.88 16.06 40.98
N GLN A 210 25.45 15.50 39.85
CA GLN A 210 24.34 14.54 39.77
C GLN A 210 24.86 13.10 39.77
N LYS A 211 24.25 12.23 40.60
CA LYS A 211 24.57 10.79 40.63
C LYS A 211 23.54 9.98 39.85
N CYS A 212 24.02 9.14 38.93
CA CYS A 212 23.20 8.12 38.27
C CYS A 212 23.30 6.81 39.04
N VAL A 213 22.17 6.18 39.38
CA VAL A 213 22.12 4.84 39.97
C VAL A 213 21.44 3.90 38.98
N LEU A 214 22.21 2.94 38.44
CA LEU A 214 21.69 1.90 37.58
C LEU A 214 21.28 0.70 38.42
N ASN A 215 19.97 0.41 38.46
CA ASN A 215 19.45 -0.83 39.03
C ASN A 215 18.91 -1.71 37.88
N CYS A 216 19.73 -2.64 37.40
CA CYS A 216 19.40 -3.50 36.28
C CYS A 216 19.86 -4.93 36.56
N SER A 217 18.99 -5.90 36.27
CA SER A 217 19.29 -7.34 36.29
C SER A 217 20.25 -7.69 35.13
N ASN A 218 21.12 -8.69 35.31
CA ASN A 218 21.99 -9.21 34.24
C ASN A 218 21.19 -10.06 33.23
N GLU A 219 20.08 -9.53 32.72
CA GLU A 219 19.28 -10.18 31.70
C GLU A 219 19.94 -10.03 30.33
N LYS A 220 19.97 -11.15 29.60
CA LYS A 220 20.42 -11.22 28.22
C LYS A 220 19.29 -10.76 27.31
N MET A 221 19.56 -9.75 26.50
CA MET A 221 18.61 -9.21 25.53
C MET A 221 19.13 -9.47 24.12
N PHE A 222 18.21 -9.73 23.20
CA PHE A 222 18.52 -9.77 21.77
C PHE A 222 18.33 -8.38 21.21
N VAL A 223 19.38 -7.84 20.60
CA VAL A 223 19.32 -6.56 19.91
C VAL A 223 19.70 -6.75 18.46
N ASP A 224 18.94 -6.07 17.62
CA ASP A 224 19.05 -6.03 16.18
C ASP A 224 19.96 -4.84 15.82
N GLU A 225 21.21 -5.12 15.44
CA GLU A 225 22.19 -4.10 15.05
C GLU A 225 22.30 -4.01 13.52
N GLN A 226 22.46 -2.79 13.00
CA GLN A 226 22.40 -2.46 11.56
C GLN A 226 23.78 -2.15 10.98
#